data_AF-A0A226WNM9-F1
#
_entry.id   AF-A0A226WNM9-F1
#
_cell.length_a   1.000
_cell.length_b   1.000
_cell.length_c   1.000
_cell.angle_alpha   90.00
_cell.angle_beta   90.00
_cell.angle_gamma   90.00
#
_symmetry.space_group_name_H-M   'P 1'
#
loop_
_entity.id
_entity.type
_entity.pdbx_description
1 polymer ?
#
loop_
_entity_poly.entity_id
_entity_poly.type
_entity_poly.pdbx_seq_one_letter_code
_entity_poly.pdbx_strand_id
1 'polypeptide(L)' 'MRLIAALQAAGVEVSVCAQALIGNGFSQDGLLPGVTRSLSALTTITVLQHDGYSLMPL' A
#
# COMPACT_ATOMS: atom_id res chain seq x y z
N MET A 1 -7.25 -12.92 6.61
CA MET A 1 -6.45 -12.87 5.37
C MET A 1 -7.21 -13.17 4.07
N ARG A 2 -8.56 -13.15 4.02
CA ARG A 2 -9.29 -13.40 2.75
C ARG A 2 -9.46 -12.16 1.88
N LEU A 3 -9.69 -11.00 2.48
CA LEU A 3 -10.00 -9.78 1.72
C LEU A 3 -8.82 -9.32 0.86
N ILE A 4 -7.62 -9.21 1.43
CA ILE A 4 -6.42 -8.78 0.68
C ILE A 4 -6.14 -9.72 -0.50
N ALA A 5 -6.23 -11.04 -0.29
CA ALA A 5 -6.07 -12.01 -1.36
C ALA A 5 -7.14 -11.87 -2.45
N ALA A 6 -8.40 -11.60 -2.08
CA ALA A 6 -9.47 -11.37 -3.05
C ALA A 6 -9.26 -10.08 -3.85
N LEU A 7 -8.75 -9.01 -3.22
CA LEU A 7 -8.39 -7.77 -3.90
C LEU A 7 -7.27 -8.01 -4.93
N GLN A 8 -6.21 -8.71 -4.53
CA GLN A 8 -5.10 -9.08 -5.42
C GLN A 8 -5.59 -9.95 -6.60
N ALA A 9 -6.47 -10.92 -6.34
CA ALA A 9 -7.07 -11.75 -7.40
C ALA A 9 -7.94 -10.94 -8.38
N ALA A 10 -8.52 -9.82 -7.93
CA ALA A 10 -9.25 -8.88 -8.77
C ALA A 10 -8.34 -7.86 -9.50
N GLY A 11 -7.01 -7.96 -9.35
CA GLY A 11 -6.04 -7.08 -9.99
C GLY A 11 -5.71 -5.81 -9.20
N VAL A 12 -6.12 -5.72 -7.93
CA VAL A 12 -5.80 -4.57 -7.08
C VAL A 12 -4.38 -4.69 -6.52
N GLU A 13 -3.55 -3.69 -6.77
CA GLU A 13 -2.27 -3.55 -6.07
C GLU A 13 -2.49 -3.03 -4.64
N VAL A 14 -1.90 -3.72 -3.67
CA VAL A 14 -1.96 -3.32 -2.25
C VAL A 14 -0.57 -2.94 -1.79
N SER A 15 -0.40 -1.69 -1.41
CA SER A 15 0.87 -1.13 -0.92
C SER A 15 0.73 -0.57 0.50
N VAL A 16 1.77 -0.70 1.30
CA VAL A 16 1.83 -0.18 2.68
C VAL A 16 2.97 0.84 2.82
N CYS A 17 2.73 1.88 3.62
CA CYS A 17 3.72 2.91 3.94
C CYS A 17 4.83 2.34 4.85
N ALA A 18 6.07 2.27 4.36
CA ALA A 18 7.21 1.79 5.15
C ALA A 18 7.48 2.66 6.38
N GLN A 19 7.36 3.99 6.25
CA GLN A 19 7.51 4.92 7.38
C GLN A 19 6.47 4.67 8.48
N ALA A 20 5.23 4.34 8.11
CA ALA A 20 4.19 4.02 9.08
C ALA A 20 4.45 2.69 9.79
N LEU A 21 4.95 1.67 9.08
CA LEU A 21 5.36 0.40 9.69
C LEU A 21 6.44 0.64 10.77
N ILE A 22 7.46 1.42 10.44
CA ILE A 22 8.54 1.76 11.39
C ILE A 22 7.98 2.53 12.58
N GLY A 23 7.18 3.58 12.32
CA GLY A 23 6.61 4.42 13.38
C GLY A 23 5.66 3.68 14.33
N ASN A 24 5.03 2.59 13.87
CA ASN A 24 4.16 1.75 14.67
C ASN A 24 4.85 0.46 15.19
N GLY A 25 6.16 0.31 15.01
CA GLY A 25 6.92 -0.83 15.56
C GLY A 25 6.68 -2.17 14.87
N PHE A 26 6.18 -2.18 13.63
CA PHE A 26 6.00 -3.40 12.86
C PHE A 26 7.32 -3.89 12.23
N SER A 27 7.50 -5.22 12.21
CA SER A 27 8.57 -5.83 11.43
C SER A 27 8.40 -5.53 9.94
N GLN A 28 9.51 -5.23 9.26
CA GLN A 28 9.50 -4.97 7.83
C GLN A 28 9.20 -6.22 6.99
N ASP A 29 9.34 -7.41 7.58
CA ASP A 29 9.12 -8.70 6.92
C ASP A 29 7.72 -9.28 7.20
N GLY A 30 6.91 -8.61 8.02
CA GLY A 30 5.61 -9.09 8.47
C GLY A 30 4.45 -8.90 7.49
N LEU A 31 4.74 -8.67 6.20
CA LEU A 31 3.71 -8.38 5.20
C LEU A 31 3.13 -9.64 4.57
N LEU A 32 1.85 -9.57 4.20
CA LEU A 32 1.20 -10.65 3.47
C LEU A 32 1.84 -10.81 2.08
N PRO A 33 1.89 -12.03 1.52
CA PRO A 33 2.39 -12.25 0.17
C PRO A 33 1.71 -11.32 -0.85
N GLY A 34 2.52 -10.74 -1.74
CA GLY A 34 2.06 -9.83 -2.78
C GLY A 34 1.67 -8.41 -2.31
N VAL A 35 1.80 -8.09 -1.02
CA VAL A 35 1.69 -6.70 -0.53
C VAL A 35 3.03 -6.01 -0.72
N THR A 36 3.04 -4.86 -1.40
CA THR A 36 4.25 -4.08 -1.66
C THR A 36 4.46 -3.02 -0.58
N ARG A 37 5.67 -2.45 -0.55
CA ARG A 37 6.01 -1.31 0.32
C ARG A 37 6.30 -0.08 -0.52
N SER A 38 5.61 1.01 -0.21
CA SER A 38 6.02 2.34 -0.63
C SER A 38 6.95 2.94 0.42
N LEU A 39 7.92 3.75 -0.02
CA LEU A 39 8.76 4.51 0.93
C LEU A 39 7.89 5.42 1.79
N SER A 40 6.97 6.15 1.14
CA SER A 40 5.95 6.98 1.78
C SER A 40 4.64 6.85 1.02
N ALA A 41 3.55 6.54 1.73
CA ALA A 41 2.23 6.50 1.10
C ALA A 41 1.82 7.89 0.58
N LEU A 42 2.13 8.97 1.29
CA LEU A 42 1.75 10.33 0.88
C LEU A 42 2.44 10.72 -0.43
N THR A 43 3.76 10.52 -0.54
CA THR A 43 4.49 10.79 -1.78
C THR A 43 4.00 9.92 -2.92
N THR A 44 3.73 8.63 -2.66
CA THR A 44 3.20 7.71 -3.68
C THR A 44 1.84 8.16 -4.19
N ILE A 45 0.93 8.59 -3.30
CA ILE A 45 -0.37 9.16 -3.68
C ILE A 45 -0.17 10.41 -4.54
N THR A 46 0.72 11.34 -4.16
CA THR A 46 0.98 12.54 -4.95
C THR A 46 1.53 12.23 -6.34
N VAL A 47 2.43 11.24 -6.45
CA VAL A 47 2.95 10.77 -7.75
C VAL A 47 1.83 10.17 -8.60
N LEU A 48 1.02 9.28 -8.04
CA LEU A 48 -0.12 8.69 -8.76
C LEU A 48 -1.13 9.77 -9.19
N GLN A 49 -1.43 10.74 -8.33
CA GLN A 49 -2.30 11.85 -8.71
C GLN A 49 -1.71 12.68 -9.85
N HIS A 50 -0.39 12.92 -9.84
CA HIS A 50 0.30 13.60 -10.94
C HIS A 50 0.22 12.79 -12.24
N ASP A 51 0.30 11.46 -12.15
CA ASP A 51 0.17 10.53 -13.28
C ASP A 51 -1.28 10.36 -13.79
N GLY A 52 -2.22 11.14 -13.26
CA GLY A 52 -3.62 11.19 -13.71
C GLY A 52 -4.57 10.27 -12.94
N TYR A 53 -4.12 9.64 -11.86
CA TYR A 53 -5.01 8.86 -10.99
C TYR A 53 -5.85 9.78 -10.09
N SER A 54 -7.10 9.40 -9.84
CA SER A 54 -7.91 10.07 -8.83
C SER A 54 -7.64 9.50 -7.45
N LEU A 55 -7.47 10.37 -6.45
CA LEU A 55 -7.51 9.95 -5.05
C LEU A 55 -8.97 9.76 -4.63
N MET A 56 -9.32 8.56 -4.17
CA MET A 56 -10.61 8.26 -3.56
C MET A 56 -10.40 8.03 -2.05
N PRO A 57 -10.69 9.02 -1.19
CA PRO A 57 -10.60 8.84 0.25
C PRO A 57 -11.66 7.85 0.74
N LEU A 58 -11.31 7.06 1.75
CA LEU A 58 -12.20 6.10 2.43
C LEU A 58 -12.95 6.77 3.58
#